data_AF-A0AB39AQT3-F1
#
_entry.id   AF-A0AB39AQT3-F1
#
_cell.length_a   1.000
_cell.length_b   1.000
_cell.length_c   1.000
_cell.angle_alpha   90.00
_cell.angle_beta   90.00
_cell.angle_gamma   90.00
#
_symmetry.space_group_name_H-M   'P 1'
#
loop_
_entity.id
_entity.type
_entity.pdbx_description
1 polymer ?
#
loop_
_entity_poly.entity_id
_entity_poly.type
_entity_poly.pdbx_seq_one_letter_code
_entity_poly.pdbx_strand_id
1 'polypeptide(L)'
;MLHGIYKNKLLLSALLLSSLPAMANVVNGNFEQWTGNTPQAWTVIDSGINVSANSAVVSTGLQAAAISVNTGTQSNTDFLQQVAVEMGETYEFSVDVYHTEGHLKARLFIDGYKGYSNPAQTNQWQTITYSYTADSSKTIDVGLRFYDTSGFDGSELVYVDNFLPNNDSSDSPSCADNSLTFNLTTDNYGEETSWQITHNQAGMVASGSGYAANTQYTEQLCLTNGDYTFTINDSYGDGICCSFGSGSYALNNEANLLASGSSFQASESTAFSLGATQPTPTPTGYYVTTQGLTGYTLKTELYNIINNHNAQGYSAIWSFYDASARDKYFENDNSILDMYSEKPNGVDSYTYTAVSDQCGTYNSEADCYNREHSFPKSWFGGTIEPMNSDVHHIYATDGYVNSKRSNFPFGEVASATFTSTNGSQLGSASSAINYTGTVFEPIDEFKGDFARAYFYMATRYQNVIGSWQNNTTASNAVLNGSSNQVFENWVVAMLLKWHNNDPVSQMELDRNQAAFEFQGNRNPYIDHPEFVEMIW
;
A
#
# COMPACT_ATOMS: atom_id res chain seq x y z
N MET A 1 19.68 -25.15 59.84
CA MET A 1 19.62 -23.80 59.25
C MET A 1 18.22 -23.64 58.68
N LEU A 2 17.30 -23.18 59.51
CA LEU A 2 16.74 -21.81 59.58
C LEU A 2 15.36 -21.75 58.86
N HIS A 3 14.31 -21.78 59.70
CA HIS A 3 12.94 -21.20 59.64
C HIS A 3 12.01 -21.59 58.46
N GLY A 4 10.75 -22.08 58.59
CA GLY A 4 9.67 -21.90 59.59
C GLY A 4 8.85 -20.61 59.28
N ILE A 5 7.52 -20.45 59.31
CA ILE A 5 6.36 -21.14 59.92
C ILE A 5 5.06 -20.42 59.40
N TYR A 6 4.01 -21.20 59.05
CA TYR A 6 2.54 -21.07 59.25
C TYR A 6 1.63 -19.91 58.73
N LYS A 7 0.48 -20.39 58.19
CA LYS A 7 -0.95 -19.98 58.29
C LYS A 7 -1.29 -18.48 58.27
N ASN A 8 -2.11 -18.07 57.28
CA ASN A 8 -2.89 -16.84 57.36
C ASN A 8 -4.41 -17.09 57.37
N LYS A 9 -5.06 -16.35 58.27
CA LYS A 9 -6.49 -16.33 58.58
C LYS A 9 -7.27 -15.54 57.52
N LEU A 10 -8.52 -15.96 57.27
CA LEU A 10 -9.54 -15.11 56.66
C LEU A 10 -9.73 -13.83 57.48
N LEU A 11 -9.75 -12.69 56.79
CA LEU A 11 -10.34 -11.43 57.24
C LEU A 11 -11.27 -10.95 56.13
N LEU A 12 -12.58 -11.09 56.37
CA LEU A 12 -13.62 -10.37 55.63
C LEU A 12 -13.40 -8.88 55.87
N SER A 13 -13.15 -8.13 54.79
CA SER A 13 -13.32 -6.68 54.76
C SER A 13 -14.30 -6.38 53.64
N ALA A 14 -15.55 -6.12 54.00
CA ALA A 14 -16.53 -5.54 53.11
C ALA A 14 -16.15 -4.08 52.87
N LEU A 15 -15.60 -3.76 51.68
CA LEU A 15 -15.59 -2.39 51.19
C LEU A 15 -16.93 -2.14 50.51
N LEU A 16 -17.78 -1.32 51.14
CA LEU A 16 -18.77 -0.54 50.41
C LEU A 16 -18.01 0.37 49.44
N LEU A 17 -18.02 0.02 48.16
CA LEU A 17 -17.73 0.96 47.09
C LEU A 17 -18.95 1.87 46.95
N SER A 18 -19.03 2.92 47.77
CA SER A 18 -19.79 4.10 47.36
C SER A 18 -19.02 4.69 46.19
N SER A 19 -19.56 4.54 44.97
CA SER A 19 -19.02 5.17 43.77
C SER A 19 -18.96 6.67 44.02
N LEU A 20 -17.75 7.21 44.20
CA LEU A 20 -17.55 8.65 44.12
C LEU A 20 -18.09 9.12 42.75
N PRO A 21 -18.77 10.27 42.67
CA PRO A 21 -19.18 10.80 41.38
C PRO A 21 -17.95 10.98 40.49
N ALA A 22 -18.04 10.49 39.26
CA ALA A 22 -16.99 10.66 38.26
C ALA A 22 -16.89 12.16 37.90
N MET A 23 -15.76 12.78 38.25
CA MET A 23 -15.52 14.20 37.96
C MET A 23 -15.06 14.38 36.51
N ALA A 24 -15.51 15.47 35.89
CA ALA A 24 -15.32 15.88 34.50
C ALA A 24 -15.70 14.82 33.45
N ASN A 25 -16.48 13.80 33.83
CA ASN A 25 -16.89 12.73 32.95
C ASN A 25 -17.98 13.19 31.97
N VAL A 26 -17.61 13.35 30.71
CA VAL A 26 -18.51 13.52 29.58
C VAL A 26 -19.13 12.15 29.28
N VAL A 27 -20.29 11.86 29.87
CA VAL A 27 -21.02 10.61 29.62
C VAL A 27 -21.36 10.49 28.14
N ASN A 28 -21.14 9.30 27.58
CA ASN A 28 -21.29 9.00 26.16
C ASN A 28 -20.56 10.04 25.27
N GLY A 29 -19.36 10.42 25.69
CA GLY A 29 -18.45 11.27 24.92
C GLY A 29 -17.88 10.56 23.69
N ASN A 30 -17.88 9.22 23.70
CA ASN A 30 -17.56 8.39 22.54
C ASN A 30 -18.75 8.14 21.59
N PHE A 31 -19.93 8.68 21.89
CA PHE A 31 -21.13 8.59 21.05
C PHE A 31 -21.55 7.17 20.64
N GLU A 32 -21.42 6.18 21.53
CA GLU A 32 -21.84 4.80 21.24
C GLU A 32 -23.26 4.45 21.69
N GLN A 33 -23.83 5.26 22.58
CA GLN A 33 -25.13 5.00 23.20
C GLN A 33 -26.17 5.99 22.69
N TRP A 34 -27.18 5.47 21.98
CA TRP A 34 -28.22 6.28 21.34
C TRP A 34 -29.62 5.82 21.73
N THR A 35 -30.54 6.78 21.86
CA THR A 35 -31.98 6.52 21.93
C THR A 35 -32.67 7.24 20.77
N GLY A 36 -32.89 6.52 19.67
CA GLY A 36 -33.29 7.15 18.41
C GLY A 36 -32.18 8.05 17.88
N ASN A 37 -32.49 9.33 17.68
CA ASN A 37 -31.56 10.34 17.16
C ASN A 37 -30.84 11.14 18.26
N THR A 38 -31.05 10.79 19.53
CA THR A 38 -30.47 11.50 20.67
C THR A 38 -29.35 10.65 21.29
N PRO A 39 -28.10 11.15 21.36
CA PRO A 39 -27.04 10.48 22.10
C PRO A 39 -27.32 10.57 23.60
N GLN A 40 -27.01 9.50 24.33
CA GLN A 40 -27.29 9.42 25.76
C GLN A 40 -26.62 10.57 26.53
N ALA A 41 -27.34 11.17 27.48
CA ALA A 41 -26.88 12.22 28.39
C ALA A 41 -26.50 13.59 27.76
N TRP A 42 -26.51 13.71 26.42
CA TRP A 42 -26.46 14.99 25.70
C TRP A 42 -27.84 15.65 25.68
N THR A 43 -28.10 16.48 26.69
CA THR A 43 -29.45 17.02 26.94
C THR A 43 -29.74 18.37 26.30
N VAL A 44 -28.71 19.13 25.90
CA VAL A 44 -28.90 20.41 25.21
C VAL A 44 -28.62 20.18 23.73
N ILE A 45 -29.68 20.10 22.95
CA ILE A 45 -29.62 20.01 21.48
C ILE A 45 -30.54 21.09 20.94
N ASP A 46 -29.96 22.18 20.48
CA ASP A 46 -30.75 23.30 19.97
C ASP A 46 -31.44 22.98 18.65
N SER A 47 -32.55 23.68 18.37
CA SER A 47 -33.37 23.45 17.18
C SER A 47 -32.72 23.80 15.84
N GLY A 48 -31.58 24.50 15.86
CA GLY A 48 -30.79 24.79 14.66
C GLY A 48 -29.92 23.63 14.21
N ILE A 49 -29.83 22.54 14.99
CA ILE A 49 -29.08 21.33 14.64
C ILE A 49 -29.97 20.09 14.66
N ASN A 50 -29.68 19.14 13.77
CA ASN A 50 -30.18 17.78 13.85
C ASN A 50 -29.00 16.85 14.14
N VAL A 51 -29.18 15.92 15.07
CA VAL A 51 -28.15 14.95 15.47
C VAL A 51 -28.62 13.55 15.10
N SER A 52 -27.71 12.68 14.67
CA SER A 52 -27.97 11.26 14.44
C SER A 52 -26.70 10.43 14.60
N ALA A 53 -26.84 9.15 14.89
CA ALA A 53 -25.73 8.21 14.87
C ALA A 53 -25.18 8.02 13.44
N ASN A 54 -23.87 7.90 13.31
CA ASN A 54 -23.19 7.63 12.05
C ASN A 54 -22.07 6.61 12.23
N SER A 55 -22.08 5.56 11.41
CA SER A 55 -21.08 4.49 11.46
C SER A 55 -20.10 4.50 10.28
N ALA A 56 -20.20 5.47 9.37
CA ALA A 56 -19.34 5.56 8.17
C ALA A 56 -18.15 6.50 8.36
N VAL A 57 -18.27 7.51 9.20
CA VAL A 57 -17.24 8.52 9.51
C VAL A 57 -17.15 8.58 11.02
N VAL A 58 -16.19 7.85 11.58
CA VAL A 58 -16.00 7.63 13.02
C VAL A 58 -14.54 7.91 13.36
N SER A 59 -14.26 8.55 14.50
CA SER A 59 -12.91 8.77 15.02
C SER A 59 -12.50 7.62 15.94
N THR A 60 -13.41 7.19 16.82
CA THR A 60 -13.21 6.10 17.78
C THR A 60 -14.48 5.28 17.94
N GLY A 61 -14.38 3.97 18.15
CA GLY A 61 -15.57 3.12 18.36
C GLY A 61 -16.29 2.72 17.07
N LEU A 62 -17.62 2.56 17.14
CA LEU A 62 -18.49 2.16 16.04
C LEU A 62 -19.36 3.31 15.50
N GLN A 63 -19.59 4.36 16.30
CA GLN A 63 -20.50 5.43 15.96
C GLN A 63 -19.95 6.79 16.39
N ALA A 64 -20.03 7.75 15.48
CA ALA A 64 -19.88 9.17 15.80
C ALA A 64 -21.24 9.87 15.78
N ALA A 65 -21.28 11.10 16.28
CA ALA A 65 -22.43 11.98 16.11
C ALA A 65 -22.33 12.75 14.79
N ALA A 66 -23.27 12.50 13.88
CA ALA A 66 -23.50 13.33 12.70
C ALA A 66 -24.40 14.50 13.06
N ILE A 67 -23.92 15.72 12.86
CA ILE A 67 -24.60 16.97 13.21
C ILE A 67 -24.85 17.78 11.95
N SER A 68 -26.11 17.83 11.50
CA SER A 68 -26.54 18.74 10.44
C SER A 68 -26.88 20.09 11.04
N VAL A 69 -26.11 21.12 10.74
CA VAL A 69 -26.34 22.49 11.20
C VAL A 69 -27.15 23.22 10.13
N ASN A 70 -28.39 23.61 10.46
CA ASN A 70 -29.38 24.11 9.50
C ASN A 70 -29.68 25.61 9.66
N THR A 71 -28.82 26.34 10.37
CA THR A 71 -28.99 27.77 10.61
C THR A 71 -27.64 28.45 10.81
N GLY A 72 -27.50 29.69 10.31
CA GLY A 72 -26.39 30.58 10.68
C GLY A 72 -26.61 31.29 12.03
N THR A 73 -27.74 31.03 12.71
CA THR A 73 -28.01 31.63 14.02
C THR A 73 -27.29 30.85 15.11
N GLN A 74 -26.08 31.29 15.44
CA GLN A 74 -25.17 30.66 16.41
C GLN A 74 -25.79 30.41 17.79
N SER A 75 -26.80 31.18 18.20
CA SER A 75 -27.47 30.98 19.50
C SER A 75 -28.39 29.77 19.55
N ASN A 76 -28.59 29.08 18.42
CA ASN A 76 -29.50 27.96 18.29
C ASN A 76 -28.76 26.69 17.82
N THR A 77 -27.48 26.56 18.16
CA THR A 77 -26.64 25.45 17.69
C THR A 77 -25.80 24.84 18.81
N ASP A 78 -26.27 24.95 20.06
CA ASP A 78 -25.63 24.27 21.18
C ASP A 78 -25.89 22.78 21.16
N PHE A 79 -24.81 22.03 21.35
CA PHE A 79 -24.79 20.60 21.58
C PHE A 79 -23.99 20.33 22.85
N LEU A 80 -24.68 20.28 24.00
CA LEU A 80 -24.03 20.32 25.33
C LEU A 80 -24.55 19.23 26.28
N GLN A 81 -23.69 18.91 27.23
CA GLN A 81 -23.95 18.09 28.41
C GLN A 81 -23.41 18.78 29.67
N GLN A 82 -23.93 18.41 30.83
CA GLN A 82 -23.45 18.89 32.12
C GLN A 82 -22.50 17.90 32.79
N VAL A 83 -21.36 18.39 33.31
CA VAL A 83 -20.38 17.59 34.04
C VAL A 83 -19.97 18.27 35.36
N ALA A 84 -19.69 17.48 36.39
CA ALA A 84 -19.22 18.00 37.69
C ALA A 84 -17.70 18.16 37.70
N VAL A 85 -17.16 19.25 38.22
CA VAL A 85 -15.72 19.52 38.35
C VAL A 85 -15.34 19.83 39.80
N GLU A 86 -14.08 19.58 40.18
CA GLU A 86 -13.56 19.76 41.54
C GLU A 86 -12.60 20.95 41.62
N MET A 87 -12.76 21.80 42.64
CA MET A 87 -11.90 22.97 42.86
C MET A 87 -10.42 22.60 42.88
N GLY A 88 -9.61 23.34 42.11
CA GLY A 88 -8.16 23.19 42.06
C GLY A 88 -7.67 22.11 41.09
N GLU A 89 -8.55 21.25 40.59
CA GLU A 89 -8.21 20.26 39.58
C GLU A 89 -8.19 20.88 38.17
N THR A 90 -7.33 20.33 37.32
CA THR A 90 -7.20 20.71 35.91
C THR A 90 -7.62 19.54 35.03
N TYR A 91 -8.49 19.81 34.08
CA TYR A 91 -9.07 18.84 33.16
C TYR A 91 -8.73 19.25 31.72
N GLU A 92 -8.17 18.33 30.95
CA GLU A 92 -7.99 18.50 29.51
C GLU A 92 -9.26 18.03 28.80
N PHE A 93 -10.04 18.98 28.28
CA PHE A 93 -11.18 18.65 27.44
C PHE A 93 -10.77 18.65 25.98
N SER A 94 -11.16 17.61 25.25
CA SER A 94 -10.93 17.54 23.81
C SER A 94 -12.10 16.90 23.09
N VAL A 95 -12.20 17.13 21.78
CA VAL A 95 -13.18 16.46 20.90
C VAL A 95 -12.65 16.43 19.48
N ASP A 96 -12.93 15.35 18.78
CA ASP A 96 -12.61 15.18 17.37
C ASP A 96 -13.75 15.73 16.51
N VAL A 97 -13.40 16.48 15.47
CA VAL A 97 -14.33 17.15 14.56
C VAL A 97 -13.93 16.85 13.13
N TYR A 98 -14.91 16.59 12.26
CA TYR A 98 -14.72 16.37 10.83
C TYR A 98 -15.69 17.27 10.05
N HIS A 99 -15.15 18.15 9.21
CA HIS A 99 -15.94 19.01 8.33
C HIS A 99 -16.08 18.42 6.93
N THR A 100 -17.27 18.49 6.33
CA THR A 100 -17.49 18.02 4.95
C THR A 100 -17.19 19.09 3.90
N GLU A 101 -17.50 20.37 4.19
CA GLU A 101 -17.55 21.43 3.16
C GLU A 101 -16.77 22.70 3.55
N GLY A 102 -16.55 22.93 4.86
CA GLY A 102 -15.67 23.99 5.36
C GLY A 102 -16.35 25.35 5.48
N HIS A 103 -17.67 25.38 5.53
CA HIS A 103 -18.47 26.60 5.70
C HIS A 103 -18.91 26.82 7.15
N LEU A 104 -18.51 25.94 8.07
CA LEU A 104 -18.76 26.00 9.51
C LEU A 104 -17.47 25.86 10.32
N LYS A 105 -17.48 26.44 11.52
CA LYS A 105 -16.51 26.12 12.59
C LYS A 105 -17.24 25.56 13.79
N ALA A 106 -16.74 24.45 14.33
CA ALA A 106 -17.15 23.98 15.64
C ALA A 106 -16.32 24.71 16.70
N ARG A 107 -16.96 25.17 17.76
CA ARG A 107 -16.32 25.86 18.87
C ARG A 107 -16.52 25.07 20.14
N LEU A 108 -15.42 24.76 20.82
CA LEU A 108 -15.47 24.06 22.09
C LEU A 108 -16.14 24.94 23.15
N PHE A 109 -17.08 24.39 23.91
CA PHE A 109 -17.74 25.05 25.03
C PHE A 109 -17.32 24.32 26.31
N ILE A 110 -16.61 24.98 27.22
CA ILE A 110 -16.21 24.45 28.54
C ILE A 110 -16.36 25.60 29.54
N ASP A 111 -17.49 25.65 30.25
CA ASP A 111 -17.87 26.79 31.11
C ASP A 111 -17.67 28.14 30.37
N GLY A 112 -18.17 28.18 29.13
CA GLY A 112 -17.98 29.27 28.17
C GLY A 112 -17.13 28.89 26.95
N TYR A 113 -17.19 29.72 25.91
CA TYR A 113 -16.62 29.38 24.61
C TYR A 113 -15.09 29.48 24.54
N LYS A 114 -14.47 28.46 23.95
CA LYS A 114 -13.03 28.29 23.80
C LYS A 114 -12.64 28.23 22.32
N GLY A 115 -11.55 27.53 21.98
CA GLY A 115 -10.99 27.45 20.63
C GLY A 115 -11.97 26.95 19.56
N TYR A 116 -11.57 27.10 18.30
CA TYR A 116 -12.33 26.70 17.12
C TYR A 116 -11.63 25.55 16.40
N SER A 117 -12.41 24.71 15.74
CA SER A 117 -11.90 23.87 14.66
C SER A 117 -11.56 24.73 13.44
N ASN A 118 -10.63 24.24 12.64
CA ASN A 118 -10.19 24.83 11.39
C ASN A 118 -11.12 24.38 10.25
N PRO A 119 -11.94 25.28 9.68
CA PRO A 119 -12.88 24.92 8.62
C PRO A 119 -12.19 24.58 7.30
N ALA A 120 -10.92 24.96 7.12
CA ALA A 120 -10.16 24.63 5.92
C ALA A 120 -9.69 23.16 5.90
N GLN A 121 -9.69 22.48 7.06
CA GLN A 121 -9.45 21.05 7.16
C GLN A 121 -10.77 20.31 6.97
N THR A 122 -11.13 20.12 5.71
CA THR A 122 -12.27 19.28 5.31
C THR A 122 -11.79 17.86 5.01
N ASN A 123 -12.73 16.93 5.07
CA ASN A 123 -12.54 15.52 4.76
C ASN A 123 -11.43 14.80 5.54
N GLN A 124 -11.16 15.28 6.76
CA GLN A 124 -10.20 14.70 7.70
C GLN A 124 -10.61 15.05 9.13
N TRP A 125 -10.25 14.20 10.09
CA TRP A 125 -10.45 14.48 11.51
C TRP A 125 -9.46 15.53 12.01
N GLN A 126 -9.90 16.33 12.98
CA GLN A 126 -9.07 17.27 13.72
C GLN A 126 -9.54 17.32 15.18
N THR A 127 -8.60 17.41 16.11
CA THR A 127 -8.91 17.49 17.54
C THR A 127 -8.82 18.93 18.01
N ILE A 128 -9.86 19.42 18.68
CA ILE A 128 -9.81 20.69 19.40
C ILE A 128 -9.71 20.43 20.90
N THR A 129 -8.78 21.10 21.58
CA THR A 129 -8.45 20.83 23.00
C THR A 129 -8.46 22.12 23.83
N TYR A 130 -8.82 22.01 25.11
CA TYR A 130 -8.72 23.08 26.08
C TYR A 130 -8.47 22.57 27.51
N SER A 131 -7.43 23.12 28.14
CA SER A 131 -7.11 22.92 29.55
C SER A 131 -7.98 23.80 30.45
N TYR A 132 -8.79 23.19 31.31
CA TYR A 132 -9.69 23.89 32.24
C TYR A 132 -9.31 23.59 33.70
N THR A 133 -8.89 24.61 34.44
CA THR A 133 -8.69 24.55 35.89
C THR A 133 -9.92 25.09 36.62
N ALA A 134 -10.55 24.28 37.47
CA ALA A 134 -11.77 24.70 38.18
C ALA A 134 -11.44 25.63 39.37
N ASP A 135 -12.11 26.78 39.42
CA ASP A 135 -11.99 27.75 40.53
C ASP A 135 -12.80 27.35 41.78
N SER A 136 -13.76 26.46 41.61
CA SER A 136 -14.71 25.99 42.61
C SER A 136 -15.30 24.65 42.18
N SER A 137 -15.71 23.80 43.13
CA SER A 137 -16.41 22.56 42.81
C SER A 137 -17.85 22.89 42.40
N LYS A 138 -18.19 22.63 41.13
CA LYS A 138 -19.48 23.00 40.52
C LYS A 138 -19.82 22.07 39.35
N THR A 139 -21.04 22.18 38.83
CA THR A 139 -21.41 21.59 37.54
C THR A 139 -21.22 22.65 36.46
N ILE A 140 -20.63 22.26 35.33
CA ILE A 140 -20.41 23.12 34.16
C ILE A 140 -21.04 22.49 32.92
N ASP A 141 -21.43 23.33 31.96
CA ASP A 141 -21.80 22.85 30.62
C ASP A 141 -20.52 22.63 29.80
N VAL A 142 -20.48 21.51 29.09
CA VAL A 142 -19.42 21.10 28.16
C VAL A 142 -20.03 20.62 26.84
N GLY A 143 -19.37 20.89 25.72
CA GLY A 143 -19.84 20.45 24.41
C GLY A 143 -19.37 21.36 23.28
N LEU A 144 -20.23 21.55 22.28
CA LEU A 144 -19.93 22.31 21.07
C LEU A 144 -20.99 23.37 20.76
N ARG A 145 -20.56 24.43 20.09
CA ARG A 145 -21.41 25.36 19.35
C ARG A 145 -20.88 25.52 17.93
N PHE A 146 -21.78 25.60 16.95
CA PHE A 146 -21.42 25.77 15.55
C PHE A 146 -21.56 27.23 15.09
N TYR A 147 -20.62 27.67 14.26
CA TYR A 147 -20.55 29.02 13.74
C TYR A 147 -20.46 28.98 12.22
N ASP A 148 -21.38 29.66 11.55
CA ASP A 148 -21.30 29.91 10.12
C ASP A 148 -20.07 30.72 9.75
N THR A 149 -19.57 30.46 8.56
CA THR A 149 -18.52 31.24 7.93
C THR A 149 -18.96 31.69 6.54
N SER A 150 -18.12 32.48 5.87
CA SER A 150 -18.40 32.94 4.52
C SER A 150 -18.61 31.75 3.58
N GLY A 151 -19.77 31.69 2.95
CA GLY A 151 -20.14 30.62 2.02
C GLY A 151 -21.19 29.65 2.56
N PHE A 152 -21.57 29.73 3.83
CA PHE A 152 -22.64 28.90 4.39
C PHE A 152 -23.97 29.14 3.67
N ASP A 153 -24.50 28.09 3.05
CA ASP A 153 -25.66 28.14 2.15
C ASP A 153 -26.99 27.79 2.86
N GLY A 154 -26.91 27.45 4.15
CA GLY A 154 -28.06 27.12 5.00
C GLY A 154 -28.01 25.72 5.60
N SER A 155 -27.09 24.85 5.16
CA SER A 155 -26.91 23.52 5.76
C SER A 155 -25.49 23.00 5.56
N GLU A 156 -24.86 22.48 6.60
CA GLU A 156 -23.62 21.69 6.48
C GLU A 156 -23.60 20.58 7.52
N LEU A 157 -22.97 19.45 7.16
CA LEU A 157 -22.82 18.27 7.99
C LEU A 157 -21.44 18.25 8.66
N VAL A 158 -21.41 18.09 9.97
CA VAL A 158 -20.19 17.95 10.76
C VAL A 158 -20.27 16.67 11.57
N TYR A 159 -19.21 15.86 11.58
CA TYR A 159 -19.12 14.70 12.47
C TYR A 159 -18.30 15.06 13.70
N VAL A 160 -18.73 14.57 14.86
CA VAL A 160 -18.04 14.79 16.14
C VAL A 160 -17.93 13.48 16.90
N ASP A 161 -16.77 13.26 17.52
CA ASP A 161 -16.46 12.02 18.19
C ASP A 161 -15.42 12.20 19.31
N ASN A 162 -15.26 11.19 20.18
CA ASN A 162 -14.21 11.10 21.19
C ASN A 162 -14.10 12.35 22.09
N PHE A 163 -15.22 12.78 22.67
CA PHE A 163 -15.26 13.91 23.58
C PHE A 163 -14.71 13.50 24.96
N LEU A 164 -13.52 13.99 25.29
CA LEU A 164 -12.80 13.72 26.54
C LEU A 164 -12.91 14.91 27.52
N PRO A 165 -12.75 14.67 28.83
CA PRO A 165 -12.59 13.36 29.47
C PRO A 165 -13.90 12.59 29.51
N ASN A 166 -13.88 11.30 29.18
CA ASN A 166 -15.00 10.41 29.44
C ASN A 166 -14.49 9.16 30.18
N ASN A 167 -15.32 8.66 31.08
CA ASN A 167 -15.20 7.40 31.80
C ASN A 167 -16.19 6.39 31.25
N ASP A 168 -16.73 6.67 30.05
CA ASP A 168 -17.27 5.60 29.25
C ASP A 168 -16.13 4.58 29.20
N SER A 169 -16.35 3.41 29.80
CA SER A 169 -15.38 2.36 29.62
C SER A 169 -15.17 2.29 28.11
N SER A 170 -13.95 2.00 27.69
CA SER A 170 -13.82 1.16 26.53
C SER A 170 -14.45 -0.21 26.88
N ASP A 171 -15.75 -0.25 27.20
CA ASP A 171 -16.68 -1.05 26.44
C ASP A 171 -16.59 -0.56 24.97
N SER A 172 -15.38 -0.64 24.38
CA SER A 172 -15.25 -1.39 23.16
C SER A 172 -16.16 -2.58 23.41
N PRO A 173 -17.21 -2.80 22.61
CA PRO A 173 -17.72 -4.15 22.56
C PRO A 173 -16.45 -5.00 22.45
N SER A 174 -16.20 -5.89 23.42
CA SER A 174 -15.14 -6.89 23.31
C SER A 174 -15.15 -7.29 21.86
N CYS A 175 -14.16 -6.88 21.07
CA CYS A 175 -14.40 -6.62 19.65
C CYS A 175 -15.20 -7.80 19.11
N ALA A 176 -16.50 -7.58 18.83
CA ALA A 176 -17.43 -8.72 18.79
C ALA A 176 -17.01 -9.70 17.69
N ASP A 177 -16.21 -9.16 16.74
CA ASP A 177 -15.53 -9.83 15.68
C ASP A 177 -13.99 -9.82 15.86
N ASN A 178 -13.27 -8.68 15.66
CA ASN A 178 -11.80 -8.67 15.58
C ASN A 178 -11.09 -7.40 16.11
N SER A 179 -10.34 -7.54 17.21
CA SER A 179 -9.58 -6.44 17.82
C SER A 179 -8.21 -6.30 17.18
N LEU A 180 -7.93 -5.12 16.62
CA LEU A 180 -6.68 -4.83 15.93
C LEU A 180 -5.85 -3.79 16.68
N THR A 181 -4.53 -3.93 16.62
CA THR A 181 -3.55 -2.97 17.14
C THR A 181 -2.65 -2.49 16.01
N PHE A 182 -2.69 -1.20 15.72
CA PHE A 182 -1.80 -0.54 14.77
C PHE A 182 -0.70 0.20 15.54
N ASN A 183 0.55 -0.17 15.30
CA ASN A 183 1.71 0.54 15.83
C ASN A 183 2.36 1.32 14.68
N LEU A 184 2.69 2.58 14.92
CA LEU A 184 3.43 3.44 13.98
C LEU A 184 4.59 4.08 14.71
N THR A 185 5.76 4.11 14.09
CA THR A 185 6.90 4.92 14.48
C THR A 185 7.18 5.83 13.29
N THR A 186 7.07 7.14 13.51
CA THR A 186 7.38 8.13 12.46
C THR A 186 8.87 8.40 12.38
N ASP A 187 9.33 8.88 11.23
CA ASP A 187 10.69 9.33 11.00
C ASP A 187 10.84 10.84 11.31
N ASN A 188 11.81 11.55 10.71
CA ASN A 188 11.98 12.97 10.99
C ASN A 188 10.83 13.86 10.50
N TYR A 189 9.90 13.35 9.69
CA TYR A 189 8.81 14.11 9.09
C TYR A 189 7.45 13.41 9.25
N GLY A 190 7.11 13.09 10.50
CA GLY A 190 5.84 12.40 10.82
C GLY A 190 4.58 13.13 10.32
N GLU A 191 4.63 14.45 10.11
CA GLU A 191 3.51 15.24 9.60
C GLU A 191 3.09 14.87 8.17
N GLU A 192 3.98 14.21 7.41
CA GLU A 192 3.75 13.75 6.05
C GLU A 192 3.08 12.37 6.02
N THR A 193 3.16 11.62 7.13
CA THR A 193 2.59 10.29 7.26
C THR A 193 1.10 10.34 7.55
N SER A 194 0.32 9.57 6.79
CA SER A 194 -1.09 9.28 7.06
C SER A 194 -1.41 7.83 6.74
N TRP A 195 -2.51 7.29 7.26
CA TRP A 195 -3.00 5.97 6.88
C TRP A 195 -4.52 5.92 6.89
N GLN A 196 -5.07 4.92 6.22
CA GLN A 196 -6.49 4.60 6.18
C GLN A 196 -6.71 3.09 6.12
N ILE A 197 -7.86 2.63 6.59
CA ILE A 197 -8.39 1.30 6.32
C ILE A 197 -9.70 1.50 5.60
N THR A 198 -9.87 0.87 4.45
CA THR A 198 -11.12 0.88 3.68
C THR A 198 -11.76 -0.50 3.71
N HIS A 199 -13.08 -0.56 3.88
CA HIS A 199 -13.88 -1.77 3.71
C HIS A 199 -14.45 -1.78 2.29
N ASN A 200 -14.28 -2.90 1.59
CA ASN A 200 -14.62 -3.03 0.15
C ASN A 200 -16.08 -2.67 -0.20
N GLN A 201 -17.00 -2.66 0.77
CA GLN A 201 -18.42 -2.35 0.57
C GLN A 201 -18.90 -1.07 1.28
N ALA A 202 -18.09 -0.48 2.16
CA ALA A 202 -18.52 0.62 3.04
C ALA A 202 -17.63 1.88 2.95
N GLY A 203 -16.53 1.83 2.19
CA GLY A 203 -15.60 2.96 2.08
C GLY A 203 -14.58 2.96 3.22
N MET A 204 -14.00 4.12 3.52
CA MET A 204 -13.03 4.28 4.60
C MET A 204 -13.68 4.04 5.98
N VAL A 205 -13.08 3.16 6.78
CA VAL A 205 -13.59 2.74 8.10
C VAL A 205 -12.65 3.10 9.25
N ALA A 206 -11.39 3.41 8.96
CA ALA A 206 -10.45 3.98 9.93
C ALA A 206 -9.41 4.82 9.19
N SER A 207 -8.81 5.80 9.87
CA SER A 207 -7.71 6.60 9.32
C SER A 207 -6.94 7.31 10.42
N GLY A 208 -5.72 7.77 10.10
CA GLY A 208 -4.92 8.59 10.99
C GLY A 208 -3.94 9.48 10.22
N SER A 209 -3.65 10.66 10.75
CA SER A 209 -2.76 11.65 10.14
C SER A 209 -2.28 12.67 11.18
N GLY A 210 -1.41 13.61 10.79
CA GLY A 210 -1.00 14.72 11.65
C GLY A 210 -0.03 14.31 12.76
N TYR A 211 0.80 13.31 12.49
CA TYR A 211 1.75 12.78 13.46
C TYR A 211 2.93 13.73 13.67
N ALA A 212 3.54 13.67 14.86
CA ALA A 212 4.78 14.36 15.15
C ALA A 212 5.97 13.52 14.68
N ALA A 213 7.08 14.18 14.35
CA ALA A 213 8.34 13.53 14.02
C ALA A 213 8.87 12.64 15.17
N ASN A 214 9.55 11.55 14.80
CA ASN A 214 10.29 10.63 15.66
C ASN A 214 9.49 10.11 16.85
N THR A 215 8.20 9.84 16.66
CA THR A 215 7.26 9.50 17.73
C THR A 215 6.63 8.14 17.46
N GLN A 216 6.44 7.36 18.53
CA GLN A 216 5.73 6.10 18.47
C GLN A 216 4.26 6.29 18.87
N TYR A 217 3.38 5.74 18.06
CA TYR A 217 1.93 5.72 18.21
C TYR A 217 1.43 4.28 18.27
N THR A 218 0.41 4.05 19.08
CA THR A 218 -0.32 2.79 19.13
C THR A 218 -1.81 3.10 19.11
N GLU A 219 -2.46 2.69 18.03
CA GLU A 219 -3.90 2.82 17.82
C GLU A 219 -4.56 1.45 18.02
N GLN A 220 -5.75 1.44 18.63
CA GLN A 220 -6.57 0.25 18.77
C GLN A 220 -7.79 0.38 17.87
N LEU A 221 -8.05 -0.63 17.05
CA LEU A 221 -9.09 -0.64 16.03
C LEU A 221 -10.04 -1.82 16.28
N CYS A 222 -11.32 -1.60 16.00
CA CYS A 222 -12.37 -2.59 16.16
C CYS A 222 -13.05 -2.76 14.80
N LEU A 223 -12.74 -3.86 14.11
CA LEU A 223 -13.27 -4.10 12.76
C LEU A 223 -14.20 -5.32 12.78
N THR A 224 -15.34 -5.20 12.12
CA THR A 224 -16.26 -6.31 11.91
C THR A 224 -15.63 -7.38 11.02
N ASN A 225 -16.21 -8.58 10.98
CA ASN A 225 -15.80 -9.55 9.95
C ASN A 225 -16.03 -8.95 8.56
N GLY A 226 -15.03 -9.03 7.68
CA GLY A 226 -15.07 -8.35 6.40
C GLY A 226 -13.71 -8.32 5.70
N ASP A 227 -13.70 -7.73 4.50
CA ASP A 227 -12.51 -7.55 3.68
C ASP A 227 -12.13 -6.08 3.64
N TYR A 228 -10.87 -5.83 3.98
CA TYR A 228 -10.34 -4.49 4.19
C TYR A 228 -9.04 -4.28 3.40
N THR A 229 -8.73 -3.01 3.14
CA THR A 229 -7.42 -2.58 2.64
C THR A 229 -6.86 -1.54 3.60
N PHE A 230 -5.74 -1.85 4.26
CA PHE A 230 -4.92 -0.86 4.94
C PHE A 230 -4.07 -0.13 3.89
N THR A 231 -3.97 1.20 3.99
CA THR A 231 -3.13 2.04 3.14
C THR A 231 -2.38 3.01 4.03
N ILE A 232 -1.07 3.11 3.89
CA ILE A 232 -0.24 4.16 4.50
C ILE A 232 0.28 5.06 3.37
N ASN A 233 0.34 6.37 3.61
CA ASN A 233 0.74 7.39 2.64
C ASN A 233 1.77 8.32 3.26
N ASP A 234 2.63 8.84 2.40
CA ASP A 234 3.58 9.90 2.67
C ASP A 234 3.39 11.00 1.62
N SER A 235 3.09 12.21 2.09
CA SER A 235 2.72 13.31 1.18
C SER A 235 3.88 13.89 0.38
N TYR A 236 5.13 13.66 0.80
CA TYR A 236 6.33 14.14 0.11
C TYR A 236 6.89 13.10 -0.87
N GLY A 237 6.65 11.82 -0.59
CA GLY A 237 6.89 10.70 -1.48
C GLY A 237 8.17 9.92 -1.20
N ASP A 238 8.91 10.25 -0.15
CA ASP A 238 10.11 9.53 0.28
C ASP A 238 9.84 8.47 1.36
N GLY A 239 8.63 8.47 1.93
CA GLY A 239 8.17 7.49 2.90
C GLY A 239 8.83 7.64 4.26
N ILE A 240 8.67 6.63 5.12
CA ILE A 240 9.07 6.75 6.54
C ILE A 240 10.49 6.23 6.85
N CYS A 241 11.39 6.11 5.86
CA CYS A 241 12.77 5.61 6.00
C CYS A 241 13.65 6.06 4.82
N CYS A 242 14.99 6.07 4.84
CA CYS A 242 15.97 5.72 5.89
C CYS A 242 17.05 6.81 6.06
N SER A 243 17.15 7.71 5.08
CA SER A 243 18.08 8.85 5.09
C SER A 243 17.59 9.97 6.01
N PHE A 244 16.28 10.00 6.31
CA PHE A 244 15.61 11.04 7.08
C PHE A 244 14.91 10.49 8.33
N GLY A 245 15.45 9.41 8.92
CA GLY A 245 14.91 8.79 10.12
C GLY A 245 14.53 7.33 9.88
N SER A 246 14.12 6.61 10.92
CA SER A 246 13.79 5.19 10.84
C SER A 246 12.41 4.96 11.43
N GLY A 247 11.39 5.16 10.61
CA GLY A 247 10.02 4.83 10.91
C GLY A 247 9.69 3.36 10.62
N SER A 248 8.54 2.92 11.13
CA SER A 248 7.98 1.60 10.88
C SER A 248 6.51 1.55 11.25
N TYR A 249 5.76 0.60 10.70
CA TYR A 249 4.39 0.35 11.13
C TYR A 249 4.08 -1.15 11.20
N ALA A 250 3.09 -1.51 12.02
CA ALA A 250 2.58 -2.87 12.15
C ALA A 250 1.12 -2.88 12.61
N LEU A 251 0.22 -3.39 11.78
CA LEU A 251 -1.17 -3.69 12.07
C LEU A 251 -1.31 -5.17 12.46
N ASN A 252 -1.83 -5.45 13.64
CA ASN A 252 -1.97 -6.79 14.19
C ASN A 252 -3.44 -7.05 14.54
N ASN A 253 -3.93 -8.28 14.39
CA ASN A 253 -5.14 -8.78 15.06
C ASN A 253 -4.70 -9.82 16.09
N GLU A 254 -4.77 -9.48 17.36
CA GLU A 254 -4.14 -10.22 18.46
C GLU A 254 -2.64 -10.53 18.17
N ALA A 255 -2.30 -11.81 17.94
CA ALA A 255 -0.94 -12.24 17.63
C ALA A 255 -0.66 -12.37 16.11
N ASN A 256 -1.67 -12.14 15.26
CA ASN A 256 -1.55 -12.25 13.81
C ASN A 256 -1.17 -10.90 13.20
N LEU A 257 -0.07 -10.86 12.44
CA LEU A 257 0.36 -9.67 11.73
C LEU A 257 -0.43 -9.55 10.42
N LEU A 258 -1.19 -8.46 10.27
CA LEU A 258 -2.05 -8.20 9.11
C LEU A 258 -1.38 -7.31 8.06
N ALA A 259 -0.61 -6.32 8.51
CA ALA A 259 0.19 -5.44 7.65
C ALA A 259 1.41 -4.95 8.44
N SER A 260 2.54 -4.75 7.78
CA SER A 260 3.70 -4.10 8.39
C SER A 260 4.63 -3.57 7.33
N GLY A 261 5.34 -2.50 7.63
CA GLY A 261 6.33 -1.94 6.73
C GLY A 261 7.31 -1.06 7.47
N SER A 262 8.41 -0.75 6.80
CA SER A 262 9.39 0.21 7.30
C SER A 262 9.97 1.09 6.19
N SER A 263 9.53 0.93 4.94
CA SER A 263 9.97 1.73 3.82
C SER A 263 8.94 1.63 2.70
N PHE A 264 8.48 2.78 2.21
CA PHE A 264 7.64 2.93 1.02
C PHE A 264 7.98 4.28 0.36
N GLN A 265 7.37 4.62 -0.77
CA GLN A 265 7.53 5.96 -1.38
C GLN A 265 6.35 6.84 -0.95
N ALA A 266 5.47 7.22 -1.87
CA ALA A 266 4.28 8.01 -1.53
C ALA A 266 3.15 7.21 -0.88
N SER A 267 3.08 5.89 -1.08
CA SER A 267 2.02 5.06 -0.53
C SER A 267 2.38 3.57 -0.56
N GLU A 268 1.78 2.81 0.36
CA GLU A 268 1.77 1.34 0.37
C GLU A 268 0.39 0.86 0.85
N SER A 269 -0.08 -0.27 0.35
CA SER A 269 -1.36 -0.85 0.76
C SER A 269 -1.29 -2.36 0.99
N THR A 270 -2.06 -2.85 1.96
CA THR A 270 -2.15 -4.27 2.31
C THR A 270 -3.60 -4.66 2.54
N ALA A 271 -4.11 -5.61 1.75
CA ALA A 271 -5.44 -6.17 1.94
C ALA A 271 -5.44 -7.23 3.05
N PHE A 272 -6.46 -7.24 3.91
CA PHE A 272 -6.63 -8.23 4.98
C PHE A 272 -8.11 -8.54 5.22
N SER A 273 -8.38 -9.71 5.80
CA SER A 273 -9.74 -10.18 6.09
C SER A 273 -9.87 -10.62 7.54
N LEU A 274 -11.08 -10.52 8.06
CA LEU A 274 -11.43 -10.71 9.46
C LEU A 274 -12.65 -11.66 9.56
N GLY A 275 -12.57 -12.73 10.37
CA GLY A 275 -13.63 -13.76 10.55
C GLY A 275 -13.54 -15.07 9.74
N ALA A 276 -14.33 -16.10 10.10
CA ALA A 276 -14.37 -17.43 9.44
C ALA A 276 -15.56 -17.60 8.45
N THR A 277 -15.30 -17.32 7.17
CA THR A 277 -15.96 -17.71 5.90
C THR A 277 -17.47 -18.06 5.83
N GLN A 278 -18.27 -17.17 5.22
CA GLN A 278 -19.20 -17.50 4.11
C GLN A 278 -18.60 -16.87 2.84
N PRO A 279 -18.89 -17.37 1.62
CA PRO A 279 -18.04 -17.10 0.46
C PRO A 279 -17.87 -15.61 0.33
N THR A 280 -16.61 -15.19 0.28
CA THR A 280 -16.21 -13.90 -0.25
C THR A 280 -17.19 -13.57 -1.39
N PRO A 281 -17.65 -12.31 -1.59
CA PRO A 281 -17.85 -11.92 -2.97
C PRO A 281 -16.53 -12.28 -3.64
N THR A 282 -16.50 -13.38 -4.42
CA THR A 282 -15.27 -13.92 -4.99
C THR A 282 -14.54 -12.71 -5.53
N PRO A 283 -13.36 -12.30 -5.01
CA PRO A 283 -12.77 -11.09 -5.54
C PRO A 283 -12.68 -11.31 -7.05
N THR A 284 -13.43 -10.52 -7.81
CA THR A 284 -13.53 -10.73 -9.24
C THR A 284 -12.33 -10.00 -9.78
N GLY A 285 -11.30 -10.73 -10.17
CA GLY A 285 -10.05 -10.10 -10.54
C GLY A 285 -9.06 -11.16 -10.96
N TYR A 286 -8.14 -10.76 -11.82
CA TYR A 286 -7.18 -11.69 -12.41
C TYR A 286 -6.27 -12.36 -11.35
N TYR A 287 -6.02 -11.69 -10.22
CA TYR A 287 -5.12 -12.16 -9.14
C TYR A 287 -5.81 -12.51 -7.82
N VAL A 288 -7.13 -12.64 -7.78
CA VAL A 288 -7.89 -12.84 -6.53
C VAL A 288 -7.33 -13.91 -5.58
N THR A 289 -6.90 -15.04 -6.12
CA THR A 289 -6.48 -16.19 -5.33
C THR A 289 -5.14 -15.99 -4.64
N THR A 290 -4.42 -14.90 -4.95
CA THR A 290 -3.11 -14.58 -4.34
C THR A 290 -3.23 -13.97 -2.95
N GLN A 291 -4.42 -13.56 -2.53
CA GLN A 291 -4.63 -12.81 -1.29
C GLN A 291 -4.05 -13.55 -0.07
N GLY A 292 -3.22 -12.86 0.70
CA GLY A 292 -2.60 -13.37 1.93
C GLY A 292 -1.52 -14.43 1.70
N LEU A 293 -1.16 -14.74 0.45
CA LEU A 293 -0.06 -15.64 0.14
C LEU A 293 1.26 -14.86 0.05
N THR A 294 2.35 -15.49 0.49
CA THR A 294 3.72 -14.98 0.34
C THR A 294 4.67 -16.11 -0.03
N GLY A 295 5.91 -15.78 -0.39
CA GLY A 295 6.96 -16.74 -0.71
C GLY A 295 6.56 -17.72 -1.80
N TYR A 296 6.92 -18.99 -1.60
CA TYR A 296 6.66 -20.04 -2.59
C TYR A 296 5.18 -20.37 -2.80
N THR A 297 4.31 -20.16 -1.79
CA THR A 297 2.87 -20.40 -1.97
C THR A 297 2.24 -19.34 -2.87
N LEU A 298 2.64 -18.06 -2.73
CA LEU A 298 2.25 -17.00 -3.65
C LEU A 298 2.73 -17.28 -5.08
N LYS A 299 4.01 -17.64 -5.24
CA LYS A 299 4.55 -18.00 -6.56
C LYS A 299 3.78 -19.14 -7.22
N THR A 300 3.44 -20.17 -6.45
CA THR A 300 2.66 -21.32 -6.95
C THR A 300 1.26 -20.91 -7.37
N GLU A 301 0.62 -19.99 -6.65
CA GLU A 301 -0.70 -19.50 -7.03
C GLU A 301 -0.67 -18.60 -8.25
N LEU A 302 0.33 -17.72 -8.36
CA LEU A 302 0.57 -16.96 -9.59
C LEU A 302 0.82 -17.89 -10.78
N TYR A 303 1.58 -18.98 -10.61
CA TYR A 303 1.69 -20.02 -11.62
C TYR A 303 0.31 -20.57 -12.01
N ASN A 304 -0.54 -20.93 -11.05
CA ASN A 304 -1.90 -21.44 -11.35
C ASN A 304 -2.73 -20.46 -12.18
N ILE A 305 -2.63 -19.16 -11.89
CA ILE A 305 -3.33 -18.09 -12.62
C ILE A 305 -2.81 -17.96 -14.06
N ILE A 306 -1.48 -17.91 -14.24
CA ILE A 306 -0.88 -17.53 -15.53
C ILE A 306 -0.46 -18.73 -16.39
N ASN A 307 -0.58 -19.98 -15.90
CA ASN A 307 -0.03 -21.16 -16.58
C ASN A 307 -0.76 -21.57 -17.87
N ASN A 308 -1.90 -20.98 -18.18
CA ASN A 308 -2.72 -21.37 -19.32
C ASN A 308 -2.86 -20.24 -20.33
N HIS A 309 -1.72 -19.77 -20.84
CA HIS A 309 -1.70 -18.81 -21.95
C HIS A 309 -1.90 -19.53 -23.30
N ASN A 310 -2.50 -18.82 -24.24
CA ASN A 310 -2.72 -19.26 -25.61
C ASN A 310 -1.53 -18.90 -26.49
N ALA A 311 -0.63 -19.86 -26.73
CA ALA A 311 0.53 -19.66 -27.60
C ALA A 311 0.07 -19.36 -29.04
N GLN A 312 0.29 -18.14 -29.51
CA GLN A 312 -0.06 -17.70 -30.87
C GLN A 312 0.93 -18.21 -31.93
N GLY A 313 2.06 -18.78 -31.49
CA GLY A 313 3.11 -19.29 -32.35
C GLY A 313 4.13 -18.22 -32.74
N TYR A 314 5.36 -18.67 -33.01
CA TYR A 314 6.52 -17.79 -33.16
C TYR A 314 6.38 -16.73 -34.28
N SER A 315 5.68 -17.04 -35.37
CA SER A 315 5.43 -16.08 -36.46
C SER A 315 4.48 -14.95 -36.08
N ALA A 316 3.55 -15.17 -35.14
CA ALA A 316 2.55 -14.19 -34.74
C ALA A 316 3.14 -13.02 -33.92
N ILE A 317 4.33 -13.20 -33.36
CA ILE A 317 5.05 -12.17 -32.60
C ILE A 317 5.32 -10.92 -33.47
N TRP A 318 5.46 -11.08 -34.79
CA TRP A 318 5.62 -9.92 -35.67
C TRP A 318 4.39 -9.00 -35.67
N SER A 319 3.19 -9.58 -35.68
CA SER A 319 1.95 -8.82 -35.56
C SER A 319 1.81 -8.19 -34.17
N PHE A 320 2.30 -8.85 -33.12
CA PHE A 320 2.36 -8.28 -31.78
C PHE A 320 3.25 -7.03 -31.74
N TYR A 321 4.44 -7.08 -32.35
CA TYR A 321 5.34 -5.91 -32.39
C TYR A 321 4.77 -4.75 -33.19
N ASP A 322 4.19 -5.01 -34.36
CA ASP A 322 3.56 -3.98 -35.17
C ASP A 322 2.47 -3.21 -34.38
N ALA A 323 1.71 -3.93 -33.55
CA ALA A 323 0.63 -3.37 -32.74
C ALA A 323 1.09 -2.70 -31.43
N SER A 324 2.14 -3.21 -30.77
CA SER A 324 2.43 -2.89 -29.36
C SER A 324 3.87 -2.48 -29.03
N ALA A 325 4.85 -2.73 -29.89
CA ALA A 325 6.24 -2.40 -29.66
C ALA A 325 6.65 -1.12 -30.41
N ARG A 326 5.78 -0.10 -30.40
CA ARG A 326 6.02 1.19 -31.05
C ARG A 326 6.57 2.18 -30.03
N ASP A 327 7.60 2.95 -30.39
CA ASP A 327 8.09 4.00 -29.52
C ASP A 327 7.08 5.17 -29.48
N LYS A 328 6.46 5.28 -28.31
CA LYS A 328 5.49 6.31 -27.91
C LYS A 328 5.88 6.89 -26.55
N TYR A 329 7.11 6.68 -26.11
CA TYR A 329 7.53 6.98 -24.74
C TYR A 329 8.78 7.84 -24.70
N PHE A 330 9.73 7.60 -25.61
CA PHE A 330 10.97 8.37 -25.71
C PHE A 330 10.83 9.45 -26.81
N GLU A 331 11.35 9.23 -28.01
CA GLU A 331 11.25 10.17 -29.14
C GLU A 331 9.83 10.33 -29.68
N ASN A 332 8.93 9.40 -29.38
CA ASN A 332 7.53 9.41 -29.86
C ASN A 332 7.43 9.42 -31.39
N ASP A 333 8.36 8.76 -32.06
CA ASP A 333 8.47 8.77 -33.53
C ASP A 333 7.72 7.60 -34.20
N ASN A 334 7.12 6.72 -33.39
CA ASN A 334 6.36 5.54 -33.80
C ASN A 334 7.19 4.50 -34.59
N SER A 335 8.53 4.56 -34.45
CA SER A 335 9.43 3.48 -34.83
C SER A 335 9.26 2.26 -33.90
N ILE A 336 10.00 1.17 -34.12
CA ILE A 336 10.06 0.05 -33.18
C ILE A 336 10.81 0.49 -31.93
N LEU A 337 10.19 0.29 -30.78
CA LEU A 337 10.84 0.46 -29.48
C LEU A 337 11.77 -0.71 -29.22
N ASP A 338 13.06 -0.47 -29.44
CA ASP A 338 14.12 -1.46 -29.44
C ASP A 338 15.02 -1.26 -28.23
N MET A 339 14.89 -2.14 -27.23
CA MET A 339 15.61 -2.03 -25.96
C MET A 339 17.15 -2.13 -26.09
N TYR A 340 17.67 -2.51 -27.26
CA TYR A 340 19.11 -2.58 -27.56
C TYR A 340 19.63 -1.42 -28.42
N SER A 341 18.76 -0.54 -28.93
CA SER A 341 19.15 0.68 -29.66
C SER A 341 18.64 1.98 -29.04
N GLU A 342 17.58 1.90 -28.23
CA GLU A 342 16.89 3.01 -27.58
C GLU A 342 17.80 3.80 -26.64
N LYS A 343 17.76 5.12 -26.72
CA LYS A 343 18.53 6.08 -25.91
C LYS A 343 17.59 7.06 -25.20
N PRO A 344 17.23 6.77 -23.94
CA PRO A 344 16.18 7.52 -23.22
C PRO A 344 16.38 9.04 -23.10
N ASN A 345 17.64 9.49 -23.17
CA ASN A 345 18.03 10.89 -22.98
C ASN A 345 18.53 11.56 -24.27
N GLY A 346 18.23 11.01 -25.44
CA GLY A 346 18.44 11.70 -26.71
C GLY A 346 18.48 10.77 -27.91
N VAL A 347 18.35 11.38 -29.10
CA VAL A 347 18.09 10.68 -30.36
C VAL A 347 18.87 9.37 -30.57
N ASP A 348 18.09 8.33 -30.84
CA ASP A 348 18.54 7.04 -31.33
C ASP A 348 19.52 7.12 -32.48
N SER A 349 20.52 6.22 -32.48
CA SER A 349 21.51 6.15 -33.55
C SER A 349 20.88 5.78 -34.90
N TYR A 350 19.80 5.02 -34.85
CA TYR A 350 19.00 4.51 -35.94
C TYR A 350 17.66 4.03 -35.37
N THR A 351 16.62 4.03 -36.19
CA THR A 351 15.30 3.53 -35.81
C THR A 351 14.78 2.58 -36.87
N TYR A 352 13.82 1.73 -36.49
CA TYR A 352 13.26 0.71 -37.38
C TYR A 352 11.79 0.98 -37.68
N THR A 353 11.42 0.86 -38.95
CA THR A 353 10.02 0.85 -39.36
C THR A 353 9.47 -0.56 -39.19
N ALA A 354 8.41 -0.72 -38.38
CA ALA A 354 7.82 -2.04 -38.19
C ALA A 354 7.32 -2.64 -39.50
N VAL A 355 7.34 -3.97 -39.55
CA VAL A 355 7.01 -4.80 -40.72
C VAL A 355 8.06 -4.74 -41.83
N SER A 356 8.54 -3.55 -42.22
CA SER A 356 9.52 -3.43 -43.31
C SER A 356 10.93 -3.85 -42.89
N ASP A 357 11.33 -3.52 -41.66
CA ASP A 357 12.71 -3.67 -41.21
C ASP A 357 12.90 -4.89 -40.28
N GLN A 358 11.94 -5.82 -40.31
CA GLN A 358 12.01 -7.06 -39.53
C GLN A 358 12.81 -8.13 -40.28
N CYS A 359 13.72 -8.84 -39.61
CA CYS A 359 14.46 -9.91 -40.27
C CYS A 359 14.94 -11.03 -39.33
N GLY A 360 15.60 -12.04 -39.92
CA GLY A 360 16.23 -13.15 -39.21
C GLY A 360 17.70 -13.34 -39.56
N THR A 361 18.32 -12.42 -40.28
CA THR A 361 19.72 -12.48 -40.69
C THR A 361 20.27 -11.07 -40.80
N TYR A 362 21.34 -10.80 -40.06
CA TYR A 362 21.90 -9.47 -39.86
C TYR A 362 23.43 -9.56 -39.78
N ASN A 363 24.14 -8.52 -40.21
CA ASN A 363 25.61 -8.51 -40.25
C ASN A 363 26.27 -7.39 -39.44
N SER A 364 25.50 -6.36 -39.09
CA SER A 364 25.92 -5.23 -38.27
C SER A 364 24.73 -4.72 -37.46
N GLU A 365 25.02 -3.90 -36.46
CA GLU A 365 24.02 -3.06 -35.81
C GLU A 365 23.36 -2.14 -36.85
N ALA A 366 22.10 -1.77 -36.64
CA ALA A 366 21.25 -1.00 -37.56
C ALA A 366 20.78 -1.73 -38.85
N ASP A 367 20.98 -3.05 -38.96
CA ASP A 367 20.60 -3.81 -40.16
C ASP A 367 19.09 -4.12 -40.18
N CYS A 368 18.55 -4.61 -39.05
CA CYS A 368 17.14 -4.95 -38.89
C CYS A 368 16.82 -5.23 -37.41
N TYR A 369 15.55 -5.17 -37.03
CA TYR A 369 15.12 -5.69 -35.74
C TYR A 369 14.70 -7.17 -35.82
N ASN A 370 14.91 -7.89 -34.72
CA ASN A 370 14.59 -9.30 -34.56
C ASN A 370 13.74 -9.57 -33.30
N ARG A 371 13.52 -10.85 -32.98
CA ARG A 371 12.84 -11.31 -31.77
C ARG A 371 13.87 -11.81 -30.77
N GLU A 372 14.09 -11.06 -29.70
CA GLU A 372 15.01 -11.41 -28.63
C GLU A 372 14.34 -12.24 -27.56
N HIS A 373 14.87 -13.44 -27.31
CA HIS A 373 14.50 -14.29 -26.18
C HIS A 373 15.30 -13.83 -24.95
N SER A 374 14.80 -12.84 -24.21
CA SER A 374 15.51 -12.30 -23.03
C SER A 374 15.83 -13.38 -21.99
N PHE A 375 14.98 -14.41 -21.85
CA PHE A 375 15.33 -15.70 -21.29
C PHE A 375 15.72 -16.66 -22.44
N PRO A 376 17.01 -16.98 -22.64
CA PRO A 376 17.48 -17.61 -23.87
C PRO A 376 16.78 -18.91 -24.22
N LYS A 377 16.39 -19.03 -25.49
CA LYS A 377 15.77 -20.24 -26.04
C LYS A 377 16.57 -21.51 -25.81
N SER A 378 17.91 -21.41 -25.82
CA SER A 378 18.80 -22.54 -25.55
C SER A 378 18.71 -23.06 -24.12
N TRP A 379 18.33 -22.23 -23.15
CA TRP A 379 18.26 -22.60 -21.73
C TRP A 379 17.09 -23.53 -21.44
N PHE A 380 15.97 -23.39 -22.13
CA PHE A 380 14.77 -24.23 -21.94
C PHE A 380 14.64 -25.37 -22.95
N GLY A 381 15.68 -25.65 -23.74
CA GLY A 381 15.74 -26.82 -24.64
C GLY A 381 15.48 -26.53 -26.12
N GLY A 382 15.47 -25.27 -26.56
CA GLY A 382 15.36 -24.89 -27.97
C GLY A 382 13.95 -24.47 -28.37
N THR A 383 13.52 -24.80 -29.58
CA THR A 383 12.23 -24.39 -30.15
C THR A 383 11.07 -25.20 -29.57
N ILE A 384 10.77 -24.99 -28.29
CA ILE A 384 9.74 -25.71 -27.52
C ILE A 384 8.62 -24.74 -27.14
N GLU A 385 7.39 -25.06 -27.50
CA GLU A 385 6.21 -24.31 -27.10
C GLU A 385 5.73 -24.73 -25.70
N PRO A 386 5.16 -23.82 -24.90
CA PRO A 386 4.75 -22.48 -25.30
C PRO A 386 5.81 -21.36 -25.05
N MET A 387 6.91 -21.68 -24.37
CA MET A 387 7.97 -20.69 -24.04
C MET A 387 8.69 -20.11 -25.26
N ASN A 388 8.74 -20.83 -26.37
CA ASN A 388 9.36 -20.33 -27.59
C ASN A 388 8.59 -19.15 -28.22
N SER A 389 7.29 -18.99 -27.92
CA SER A 389 6.47 -17.89 -28.46
C SER A 389 5.77 -17.02 -27.43
N ASP A 390 6.13 -17.13 -26.16
CA ASP A 390 5.58 -16.32 -25.07
C ASP A 390 6.08 -14.87 -25.13
N VAL A 391 5.19 -13.92 -25.40
CA VAL A 391 5.58 -12.51 -25.59
C VAL A 391 5.99 -11.82 -24.30
N HIS A 392 5.81 -12.39 -23.11
CA HIS A 392 6.25 -11.74 -21.86
C HIS A 392 7.77 -11.73 -21.67
N HIS A 393 8.53 -12.50 -22.44
CA HIS A 393 10.01 -12.44 -22.42
C HIS A 393 10.64 -12.18 -23.79
N ILE A 394 9.84 -12.04 -24.85
CA ILE A 394 10.35 -11.84 -26.21
C ILE A 394 10.20 -10.39 -26.66
N TYR A 395 11.31 -9.68 -26.83
CA TYR A 395 11.33 -8.25 -27.15
C TYR A 395 11.78 -7.98 -28.57
N ALA A 396 11.28 -6.90 -29.18
CA ALA A 396 11.79 -6.42 -30.45
C ALA A 396 13.14 -5.74 -30.18
N THR A 397 14.21 -6.22 -30.82
CA THR A 397 15.55 -5.67 -30.58
C THR A 397 16.43 -5.72 -31.80
N ASP A 398 17.52 -4.95 -31.82
CA ASP A 398 18.50 -4.96 -32.89
C ASP A 398 19.05 -6.38 -33.06
N GLY A 399 18.99 -6.88 -34.29
CA GLY A 399 19.33 -8.25 -34.58
C GLY A 399 20.78 -8.59 -34.27
N TYR A 400 21.70 -7.66 -34.56
CA TYR A 400 23.11 -7.88 -34.34
C TYR A 400 23.48 -7.76 -32.86
N VAL A 401 22.92 -6.80 -32.12
CA VAL A 401 23.14 -6.70 -30.65
C VAL A 401 22.59 -7.94 -29.95
N ASN A 402 21.40 -8.42 -30.33
CA ASN A 402 20.89 -9.71 -29.88
C ASN A 402 21.90 -10.85 -30.17
N SER A 403 22.46 -10.91 -31.37
CA SER A 403 23.47 -11.93 -31.71
C SER A 403 24.73 -11.87 -30.84
N LYS A 404 25.12 -10.67 -30.40
CA LYS A 404 26.22 -10.48 -29.44
C LYS A 404 25.84 -10.96 -28.06
N ARG A 405 24.62 -10.64 -27.61
CA ARG A 405 24.07 -11.13 -26.35
C ARG A 405 24.04 -12.66 -26.32
N SER A 406 23.71 -13.30 -27.43
CA SER A 406 23.72 -14.76 -27.58
C SER A 406 22.87 -15.46 -26.50
N ASN A 407 23.44 -16.42 -25.77
CA ASN A 407 22.81 -17.03 -24.60
C ASN A 407 23.51 -16.67 -23.28
N PHE A 408 24.29 -15.58 -23.26
CA PHE A 408 25.00 -15.15 -22.07
C PHE A 408 24.00 -14.67 -21.00
N PRO A 409 24.29 -14.92 -19.71
CA PRO A 409 23.51 -14.34 -18.63
C PRO A 409 23.48 -12.82 -18.72
N PHE A 410 22.37 -12.23 -18.29
CA PHE A 410 22.40 -10.81 -17.97
C PHE A 410 23.28 -10.56 -16.74
N GLY A 411 23.95 -9.41 -16.69
CA GLY A 411 24.71 -8.96 -15.54
C GLY A 411 25.61 -7.76 -15.82
N GLU A 412 25.97 -7.04 -14.76
CA GLU A 412 26.82 -5.86 -14.85
C GLU A 412 28.22 -6.21 -15.35
N VAL A 413 28.73 -5.46 -16.33
CA VAL A 413 30.00 -5.68 -17.02
C VAL A 413 31.10 -4.85 -16.37
N ALA A 414 32.20 -5.49 -15.96
CA ALA A 414 33.40 -4.80 -15.52
C ALA A 414 34.32 -4.38 -16.67
N SER A 415 34.38 -5.17 -17.74
CA SER A 415 35.23 -4.88 -18.90
C SER A 415 34.52 -5.31 -20.18
N ALA A 416 34.06 -4.34 -20.96
CA ALA A 416 33.38 -4.55 -22.21
C ALA A 416 34.33 -5.11 -23.29
N THR A 417 33.85 -6.13 -24.00
CA THR A 417 34.41 -6.65 -25.25
C THR A 417 33.60 -6.19 -26.47
N PHE A 418 32.38 -5.73 -26.24
CA PHE A 418 31.49 -5.08 -27.20
C PHE A 418 30.60 -4.09 -26.44
N THR A 419 30.28 -2.98 -27.09
CA THR A 419 29.33 -1.97 -26.63
C THR A 419 28.47 -1.57 -27.83
N SER A 420 27.15 -1.70 -27.71
CA SER A 420 26.21 -1.22 -28.72
C SER A 420 26.15 0.30 -28.73
N THR A 421 25.51 0.87 -29.73
CA THR A 421 25.40 2.32 -29.86
C THR A 421 24.51 2.96 -28.79
N ASN A 422 23.62 2.21 -28.14
CA ASN A 422 22.84 2.69 -26.99
C ASN A 422 23.60 2.58 -25.65
N GLY A 423 24.71 1.83 -25.63
CA GLY A 423 25.54 1.66 -24.44
C GLY A 423 25.43 0.30 -23.77
N SER A 424 24.56 -0.60 -24.25
CA SER A 424 24.52 -1.99 -23.77
C SER A 424 25.86 -2.69 -24.03
N GLN A 425 26.29 -3.56 -23.13
CA GLN A 425 27.65 -4.11 -23.14
C GLN A 425 27.65 -5.63 -23.10
N LEU A 426 28.64 -6.25 -23.75
CA LEU A 426 29.00 -7.64 -23.55
C LEU A 426 30.43 -7.72 -23.02
N GLY A 427 30.66 -8.39 -21.91
CA GLY A 427 32.00 -8.44 -21.34
C GLY A 427 32.14 -9.34 -20.13
N SER A 428 33.28 -9.20 -19.43
CA SER A 428 33.51 -9.93 -18.19
C SER A 428 32.63 -9.38 -17.08
N ALA A 429 31.98 -10.27 -16.34
CA ALA A 429 31.15 -9.95 -15.18
C ALA A 429 31.88 -9.08 -14.15
N SER A 430 31.16 -8.10 -13.61
CA SER A 430 31.58 -7.33 -12.45
C SER A 430 31.72 -8.23 -11.22
N SER A 431 32.78 -8.03 -10.44
CA SER A 431 32.91 -8.72 -9.15
C SER A 431 31.79 -8.36 -8.17
N ALA A 432 31.09 -7.24 -8.39
CA ALA A 432 29.97 -6.79 -7.55
C ALA A 432 28.77 -7.75 -7.61
N ILE A 433 28.58 -8.47 -8.71
CA ILE A 433 27.47 -9.42 -8.88
C ILE A 433 27.84 -10.84 -8.43
N ASN A 434 28.97 -11.06 -7.75
CA ASN A 434 29.39 -12.38 -7.23
C ASN A 434 29.37 -13.54 -8.25
N TYR A 435 29.57 -13.23 -9.53
CA TYR A 435 29.65 -14.19 -10.62
C TYR A 435 30.90 -13.93 -11.46
N THR A 436 31.52 -15.01 -11.96
CA THR A 436 32.63 -14.94 -12.91
C THR A 436 32.24 -15.59 -14.22
N GLY A 437 32.34 -14.84 -15.31
CA GLY A 437 32.00 -15.31 -16.64
C GLY A 437 31.78 -14.14 -17.59
N THR A 438 31.26 -14.46 -18.77
CA THR A 438 30.80 -13.44 -19.73
C THR A 438 29.33 -13.15 -19.45
N VAL A 439 28.97 -11.88 -19.36
CA VAL A 439 27.60 -11.38 -19.18
C VAL A 439 27.29 -10.31 -20.20
N PHE A 440 26.00 -10.09 -20.44
CA PHE A 440 25.48 -8.96 -21.18
C PHE A 440 24.79 -7.98 -20.22
N GLU A 441 25.11 -6.69 -20.33
CA GLU A 441 24.51 -5.63 -19.55
C GLU A 441 23.64 -4.76 -20.47
N PRO A 442 22.30 -4.79 -20.35
CA PRO A 442 21.46 -3.77 -20.95
C PRO A 442 21.64 -2.43 -20.23
N ILE A 443 21.23 -1.33 -20.87
CA ILE A 443 21.24 -0.01 -20.22
C ILE A 443 20.28 0.03 -19.02
N ASP A 444 20.51 0.98 -18.10
CA ASP A 444 19.80 1.06 -16.81
C ASP A 444 18.28 1.16 -16.95
N GLU A 445 17.79 1.86 -17.98
CA GLU A 445 16.34 2.06 -18.28
C GLU A 445 15.55 0.77 -18.48
N PHE A 446 16.22 -0.34 -18.78
CA PHE A 446 15.54 -1.60 -19.15
C PHE A 446 15.88 -2.75 -18.21
N LYS A 447 16.64 -2.50 -17.16
CA LYS A 447 17.10 -3.56 -16.25
C LYS A 447 15.94 -4.16 -15.47
N GLY A 448 14.98 -3.35 -15.06
CA GLY A 448 13.75 -3.73 -14.36
C GLY A 448 12.82 -4.55 -15.24
N ASP A 449 12.66 -4.18 -16.51
CA ASP A 449 11.89 -4.94 -17.50
C ASP A 449 12.40 -6.37 -17.64
N PHE A 450 13.70 -6.52 -17.85
CA PHE A 450 14.32 -7.84 -17.95
C PHE A 450 14.26 -8.61 -16.62
N ALA A 451 14.33 -7.92 -15.48
CA ALA A 451 14.15 -8.56 -14.18
C ALA A 451 12.74 -9.15 -14.03
N ARG A 452 11.71 -8.35 -14.32
CA ARG A 452 10.30 -8.78 -14.28
C ARG A 452 10.00 -9.87 -15.31
N ALA A 453 10.66 -9.89 -16.46
CA ALA A 453 10.58 -10.99 -17.42
C ALA A 453 11.20 -12.29 -16.89
N TYR A 454 12.32 -12.22 -16.15
CA TYR A 454 12.93 -13.39 -15.52
C TYR A 454 12.07 -13.95 -14.40
N PHE A 455 11.55 -13.09 -13.53
CA PHE A 455 10.61 -13.51 -12.49
C PHE A 455 9.34 -14.13 -13.09
N TYR A 456 8.81 -13.55 -14.16
CA TYR A 456 7.71 -14.14 -14.93
C TYR A 456 8.06 -15.55 -15.42
N MET A 457 9.22 -15.73 -16.06
CA MET A 457 9.66 -17.04 -16.55
C MET A 457 9.76 -18.08 -15.43
N ALA A 458 10.29 -17.67 -14.27
CA ALA A 458 10.40 -18.52 -13.10
C ALA A 458 9.05 -18.95 -12.52
N THR A 459 8.05 -18.08 -12.57
CA THR A 459 6.70 -18.37 -12.09
C THR A 459 5.89 -19.13 -13.12
N ARG A 460 5.79 -18.60 -14.34
CA ARG A 460 4.98 -19.18 -15.42
C ARG A 460 5.37 -20.62 -15.70
N TYR A 461 6.67 -20.94 -15.66
CA TYR A 461 7.19 -22.26 -15.97
C TYR A 461 7.64 -23.04 -14.74
N GLN A 462 7.10 -22.73 -13.56
CA GLN A 462 7.44 -23.38 -12.29
C GLN A 462 7.47 -24.91 -12.36
N ASN A 463 6.53 -25.51 -13.10
CA ASN A 463 6.40 -26.97 -13.24
C ASN A 463 7.52 -27.65 -14.06
N VAL A 464 8.32 -26.89 -14.82
CA VAL A 464 9.35 -27.45 -15.72
C VAL A 464 10.72 -26.81 -15.56
N ILE A 465 10.82 -25.58 -15.03
CA ILE A 465 12.06 -24.80 -15.01
C ILE A 465 13.20 -25.44 -14.20
N GLY A 466 12.89 -26.21 -13.15
CA GLY A 466 13.89 -26.94 -12.38
C GLY A 466 14.72 -27.94 -13.22
N SER A 467 14.16 -28.42 -14.34
CA SER A 467 14.88 -29.32 -15.26
C SER A 467 15.85 -28.62 -16.21
N TRP A 468 15.82 -27.29 -16.30
CA TRP A 468 16.52 -26.53 -17.34
C TRP A 468 17.96 -26.18 -17.00
N GLN A 469 18.37 -26.29 -15.74
CA GLN A 469 19.71 -25.93 -15.26
C GLN A 469 20.81 -26.50 -16.16
N ASN A 470 20.77 -27.80 -16.45
CA ASN A 470 21.86 -28.49 -17.14
C ASN A 470 21.78 -28.46 -18.68
N ASN A 471 20.85 -27.70 -19.27
CA ASN A 471 20.72 -27.65 -20.73
C ASN A 471 21.92 -26.98 -21.42
N THR A 472 22.54 -26.00 -20.77
CA THR A 472 23.73 -25.28 -21.25
C THR A 472 24.62 -24.85 -20.08
N THR A 473 25.87 -24.48 -20.35
CA THR A 473 26.74 -23.87 -19.33
C THR A 473 26.18 -22.55 -18.79
N ALA A 474 25.53 -21.75 -19.66
CA ALA A 474 24.94 -20.48 -19.26
C ALA A 474 23.70 -20.65 -18.39
N SER A 475 22.80 -21.58 -18.74
CA SER A 475 21.66 -21.91 -17.88
C SER A 475 22.09 -22.48 -16.54
N ASN A 476 23.17 -23.26 -16.48
CA ASN A 476 23.71 -23.78 -15.22
C ASN A 476 24.33 -22.69 -14.34
N ALA A 477 24.80 -21.59 -14.94
CA ALA A 477 25.30 -20.45 -14.20
C ALA A 477 24.18 -19.60 -13.58
N VAL A 478 22.96 -19.71 -14.12
CA VAL A 478 21.82 -18.83 -13.76
C VAL A 478 20.77 -19.57 -12.94
N LEU A 479 20.51 -20.83 -13.26
CA LEU A 479 19.46 -21.63 -12.64
C LEU A 479 20.05 -22.58 -11.60
N ASN A 480 19.41 -22.68 -10.44
CA ASN A 480 19.86 -23.55 -9.34
C ASN A 480 19.29 -24.99 -9.41
N GLY A 481 18.46 -25.29 -10.40
CA GLY A 481 17.86 -26.61 -10.61
C GLY A 481 16.62 -26.92 -9.78
N SER A 482 16.09 -25.95 -9.04
CA SER A 482 14.87 -26.09 -8.24
C SER A 482 13.69 -25.34 -8.86
N SER A 483 12.45 -25.75 -8.55
CA SER A 483 11.25 -25.00 -8.96
C SER A 483 10.86 -23.90 -7.97
N ASN A 484 11.37 -23.95 -6.74
CA ASN A 484 11.10 -22.93 -5.72
C ASN A 484 12.03 -21.72 -5.90
N GLN A 485 13.30 -21.89 -5.59
CA GLN A 485 14.28 -20.82 -5.68
C GLN A 485 14.63 -20.51 -7.14
N VAL A 486 14.66 -21.49 -8.05
CA VAL A 486 14.92 -21.33 -9.51
C VAL A 486 16.28 -20.77 -9.90
N PHE A 487 16.67 -19.63 -9.36
CA PHE A 487 17.85 -18.88 -9.73
C PHE A 487 18.97 -19.06 -8.70
N GLU A 488 20.21 -19.01 -9.17
CA GLU A 488 21.38 -18.89 -8.29
C GLU A 488 21.32 -17.59 -7.48
N ASN A 489 21.87 -17.59 -6.26
CA ASN A 489 21.76 -16.44 -5.33
C ASN A 489 22.22 -15.11 -5.95
N TRP A 490 23.26 -15.16 -6.79
CA TRP A 490 23.80 -13.98 -7.43
C TRP A 490 22.81 -13.37 -8.43
N VAL A 491 22.04 -14.21 -9.11
CA VAL A 491 20.99 -13.79 -10.05
C VAL A 491 19.84 -13.18 -9.28
N VAL A 492 19.37 -13.82 -8.21
CA VAL A 492 18.28 -13.27 -7.36
C VAL A 492 18.65 -11.87 -6.87
N ALA A 493 19.85 -11.72 -6.29
CA ALA A 493 20.32 -10.42 -5.80
C ALA A 493 20.40 -9.35 -6.91
N MET A 494 20.84 -9.74 -8.10
CA MET A 494 20.91 -8.84 -9.25
C MET A 494 19.51 -8.45 -9.76
N LEU A 495 18.59 -9.41 -9.92
CA LEU A 495 17.24 -9.15 -10.41
C LEU A 495 16.44 -8.29 -9.42
N LEU A 496 16.59 -8.52 -8.10
CA LEU A 496 15.99 -7.65 -7.07
C LEU A 496 16.55 -6.23 -7.15
N LYS A 497 17.88 -6.08 -7.26
CA LYS A 497 18.51 -4.76 -7.43
C LYS A 497 17.99 -4.04 -8.68
N TRP A 498 17.89 -4.75 -9.80
CA TRP A 498 17.42 -4.20 -11.06
C TRP A 498 15.95 -3.81 -11.00
N HIS A 499 15.11 -4.68 -10.43
CA HIS A 499 13.69 -4.39 -10.20
C HIS A 499 13.47 -3.13 -9.35
N ASN A 500 14.23 -2.96 -8.27
CA ASN A 500 14.08 -1.83 -7.35
C ASN A 500 14.65 -0.52 -7.91
N ASN A 501 15.71 -0.59 -8.72
CA ASN A 501 16.34 0.59 -9.30
C ASN A 501 15.65 1.08 -10.58
N ASP A 502 14.87 0.21 -11.23
CA ASP A 502 14.12 0.49 -12.46
C ASP A 502 12.65 0.05 -12.26
N PRO A 503 11.82 0.92 -11.65
CA PRO A 503 10.41 0.64 -11.35
C PRO A 503 9.57 0.38 -12.60
N VAL A 504 8.38 -0.19 -12.41
CA VAL A 504 7.45 -0.44 -13.53
C VAL A 504 7.10 0.85 -14.27
N SER A 505 7.33 0.87 -15.57
CA SER A 505 7.05 2.02 -16.44
C SER A 505 5.66 1.93 -17.11
N GLN A 506 5.17 3.05 -17.66
CA GLN A 506 3.94 3.04 -18.48
C GLN A 506 4.08 2.15 -19.71
N MET A 507 5.29 2.11 -20.31
CA MET A 507 5.61 1.22 -21.42
C MET A 507 5.34 -0.24 -21.06
N GLU A 508 5.76 -0.68 -19.88
CA GLU A 508 5.54 -2.05 -19.42
C GLU A 508 4.08 -2.35 -19.14
N LEU A 509 3.34 -1.42 -18.53
CA LEU A 509 1.90 -1.57 -18.28
C LEU A 509 1.13 -1.76 -19.60
N ASP A 510 1.40 -0.91 -20.60
CA ASP A 510 0.77 -0.98 -21.91
C ASP A 510 1.14 -2.26 -22.65
N ARG A 511 2.41 -2.66 -22.58
CA ARG A 511 2.89 -3.91 -23.17
C ARG A 511 2.30 -5.14 -22.47
N ASN A 512 2.15 -5.13 -21.15
CA ASN A 512 1.54 -6.21 -20.37
C ASN A 512 0.05 -6.37 -20.72
N GLN A 513 -0.66 -5.25 -20.89
CA GLN A 513 -2.04 -5.24 -21.40
C GLN A 513 -2.13 -5.80 -22.83
N ALA A 514 -1.25 -5.38 -23.74
CA ALA A 514 -1.22 -5.92 -25.10
C ALA A 514 -0.91 -7.42 -25.12
N ALA A 515 0.01 -7.87 -24.26
CA ALA A 515 0.33 -9.30 -24.12
C ALA A 515 -0.86 -10.10 -23.59
N PHE A 516 -1.63 -9.55 -22.65
CA PHE A 516 -2.88 -10.16 -22.19
C PHE A 516 -3.89 -10.33 -23.32
N GLU A 517 -4.08 -9.30 -24.14
CA GLU A 517 -4.97 -9.37 -25.31
C GLU A 517 -4.48 -10.37 -26.37
N PHE A 518 -3.17 -10.50 -26.52
CA PHE A 518 -2.54 -11.35 -27.52
C PHE A 518 -2.52 -12.84 -27.14
N GLN A 519 -2.14 -13.18 -25.91
CA GLN A 519 -1.96 -14.58 -25.47
C GLN A 519 -2.76 -14.95 -24.22
N GLY A 520 -3.56 -14.05 -23.65
CA GLY A 520 -4.56 -14.39 -22.61
C GLY A 520 -4.02 -14.51 -21.19
N ASN A 521 -2.74 -14.17 -20.95
CA ASN A 521 -2.19 -14.08 -19.61
C ASN A 521 -1.35 -12.83 -19.37
N ARG A 522 -1.18 -12.47 -18.10
CA ARG A 522 -0.43 -11.28 -17.67
C ARG A 522 0.89 -11.64 -17.00
N ASN A 523 1.84 -10.71 -16.98
CA ASN A 523 3.00 -10.75 -16.11
C ASN A 523 2.62 -10.17 -14.73
N PRO A 524 2.50 -10.99 -13.67
CA PRO A 524 2.10 -10.52 -12.35
C PRO A 524 3.05 -9.49 -11.76
N TYR A 525 4.33 -9.52 -12.12
CA TYR A 525 5.33 -8.62 -11.56
C TYR A 525 5.33 -7.23 -12.21
N ILE A 526 4.54 -7.05 -13.28
CA ILE A 526 4.25 -5.74 -13.87
C ILE A 526 2.95 -5.17 -13.28
N ASP A 527 1.89 -5.99 -13.16
CA ASP A 527 0.62 -5.53 -12.55
C ASP A 527 0.75 -5.30 -11.03
N HIS A 528 1.59 -6.10 -10.36
CA HIS A 528 1.82 -6.12 -8.92
C HIS A 528 3.33 -6.25 -8.63
N PRO A 529 4.12 -5.17 -8.80
CA PRO A 529 5.56 -5.20 -8.56
C PRO A 529 5.93 -5.66 -7.14
N GLU A 530 5.08 -5.41 -6.15
CA GLU A 530 5.24 -5.87 -4.77
C GLU A 530 5.35 -7.40 -4.65
N PHE A 531 4.82 -8.16 -5.61
CA PHE A 531 4.96 -9.63 -5.61
C PHE A 531 6.42 -10.08 -5.78
N VAL A 532 7.33 -9.23 -6.26
CA VAL A 532 8.75 -9.55 -6.31
C VAL A 532 9.29 -9.73 -4.90
N GLU A 533 9.20 -8.70 -4.06
CA GLU A 533 9.68 -8.73 -2.67
C GLU A 533 8.89 -9.71 -1.79
N MET A 534 7.62 -9.96 -2.09
CA MET A 534 6.83 -10.96 -1.36
C MET A 534 7.29 -12.40 -1.64
N ILE A 535 8.00 -12.68 -2.74
CA ILE A 535 8.37 -14.05 -3.16
C ILE A 535 9.86 -14.34 -2.98
N TRP A 536 10.73 -13.39 -3.34
CA TRP A 536 12.12 -13.65 -3.75
C TRP A 536 13.19 -13.32 -2.71
#